data_AF-A0A4U0VWM0-F1
#
_entry.id   AF-A0A4U0VWM0-F1
#
_cell.length_a   1.000
_cell.length_b   1.000
_cell.length_c   1.000
_cell.angle_alpha   90.00
_cell.angle_beta   90.00
_cell.angle_gamma   90.00
#
_symmetry.space_group_name_H-M   'P 1'
#
loop_
_entity.id
_entity.type
_entity.pdbx_description
1 polymer ?
#
loop_
_entity_poly.entity_id
_entity_poly.type
_entity_poly.pdbx_seq_one_letter_code
_entity_poly.pdbx_strand_id
1 'polypeptide(L)'
;MRFHVHAASCQLSSRPLLAGLFSLALLVLISHLGGPNPRRLAFNRHDQAHQVMGSPDLYISSSLNVEPDPEVVVQLLETLVTVPDDEVGEIAICASLRNEGRFIVEWLLYYRVLGVDRFYLYDSGSDDDTLEKLQPWLRAGTVKLHRFRH
;
A
#
# COMPACT_ATOMS: atom_id res chain seq x y z
N MET A 1 -22.45 -14.85 -1.54
CA MET A 1 -21.10 -14.23 -1.54
C MET A 1 -20.10 -15.34 -1.23
N ARG A 2 -19.36 -15.84 -2.24
CA ARG A 2 -18.41 -16.95 -2.07
C ARG A 2 -17.02 -16.35 -1.87
N PHE A 3 -16.50 -16.43 -0.66
CA PHE A 3 -15.09 -16.15 -0.40
C PHE A 3 -14.29 -17.38 -0.84
N HIS A 4 -13.50 -17.26 -1.90
CA HIS A 4 -12.50 -18.26 -2.25
C HIS A 4 -11.31 -18.10 -1.32
N VAL A 5 -11.32 -18.84 -0.21
CA VAL A 5 -10.15 -18.99 0.67
C VAL A 5 -9.26 -20.05 0.04
N HIS A 6 -8.12 -19.64 -0.52
CA HIS A 6 -7.04 -20.57 -0.83
C HIS A 6 -6.17 -20.75 0.42
N ALA A 7 -6.50 -21.76 1.20
CA ALA A 7 -5.62 -22.30 2.22
C ALA A 7 -4.55 -23.17 1.52
N ALA A 8 -3.32 -22.66 1.42
CA ALA A 8 -2.19 -23.46 1.00
C ALA A 8 -1.66 -24.23 2.23
N SER A 9 -2.02 -25.50 2.34
CA SER A 9 -1.39 -26.43 3.28
C SER A 9 0.05 -26.69 2.85
N CYS A 10 1.00 -26.25 3.67
CA CYS A 10 2.43 -26.44 3.46
C CYS A 10 2.78 -27.93 3.66
N GLN A 11 2.77 -28.72 2.58
CA GLN A 11 3.43 -30.02 2.56
C GLN A 11 4.87 -29.84 2.10
N LEU A 12 5.77 -29.86 3.08
CA LEU A 12 7.20 -29.87 2.94
C LEU A 12 7.63 -31.08 2.09
N SER A 13 8.00 -30.84 0.84
CA SER A 13 8.66 -31.84 -0.01
C SER A 13 9.81 -31.18 -0.77
N SER A 14 10.97 -31.77 -0.59
CA SER A 14 12.31 -31.31 -0.93
C SER A 14 12.51 -31.07 -2.43
N ARG A 15 13.04 -29.90 -2.85
CA ARG A 15 14.01 -29.67 -3.96
C ARG A 15 14.25 -28.17 -4.29
N PRO A 16 15.35 -27.80 -5.00
CA PRO A 16 16.29 -26.79 -4.53
C PRO A 16 16.04 -25.35 -5.02
N LEU A 17 16.55 -24.44 -4.19
CA LEU A 17 16.70 -23.00 -4.34
C LEU A 17 17.44 -22.62 -5.64
N LEU A 18 16.74 -22.17 -6.69
CA LEU A 18 17.35 -21.41 -7.81
C LEU A 18 16.36 -20.73 -8.80
N ALA A 19 15.16 -20.35 -8.35
CA ALA A 19 14.16 -19.66 -9.20
C ALA A 19 13.59 -18.38 -8.57
N GLY A 20 14.35 -17.73 -7.67
CA GLY A 20 13.83 -16.69 -6.78
C GLY A 20 13.73 -15.26 -7.32
N LEU A 21 14.24 -14.94 -8.52
CA LEU A 21 14.32 -13.54 -8.97
C LEU A 21 13.47 -13.18 -10.20
N PHE A 22 12.91 -14.16 -10.91
CA PHE A 22 12.00 -13.89 -12.03
C PHE A 22 10.53 -13.76 -11.62
N SER A 23 10.18 -14.08 -10.37
CA SER A 23 8.77 -14.12 -9.93
C SER A 23 8.22 -12.74 -9.54
N LEU A 24 9.04 -11.81 -9.06
CA LEU A 24 8.54 -10.48 -8.65
C LEU A 24 8.22 -9.59 -9.84
N ALA A 25 9.05 -9.62 -10.89
CA ALA A 25 8.84 -8.84 -12.11
C ALA A 25 7.59 -9.31 -12.88
N LEU A 26 7.33 -10.63 -12.89
CA LEU A 26 6.14 -11.19 -13.53
C LEU A 26 4.85 -10.88 -12.74
N LEU A 27 4.91 -10.87 -11.40
CA LEU A 27 3.78 -10.44 -10.58
C LEU A 27 3.44 -8.95 -10.78
N VAL A 28 4.45 -8.08 -10.91
CA VAL A 28 4.25 -6.64 -11.22
C VAL A 28 3.71 -6.42 -12.64
N LEU A 29 4.12 -7.25 -13.61
CA LEU A 29 3.59 -7.23 -14.98
C LEU A 29 2.14 -7.76 -15.05
N ILE A 30 1.77 -8.75 -14.25
CA ILE A 30 0.39 -9.28 -14.22
C ILE A 30 -0.57 -8.24 -13.61
N SER A 31 -0.11 -7.41 -12.67
CA SER A 31 -0.85 -6.23 -12.17
C SER A 31 -1.09 -5.14 -13.22
N HIS A 32 -0.59 -5.28 -14.45
CA HIS A 32 -0.79 -4.39 -15.59
C HIS A 32 -1.82 -4.87 -16.62
N LEU A 33 -2.38 -6.08 -16.49
CA LEU A 33 -3.23 -6.68 -17.53
C LEU A 33 -4.69 -6.95 -17.11
N GLY A 34 -5.29 -6.12 -16.24
CA GLY A 34 -6.69 -6.30 -15.88
C GLY A 34 -7.39 -5.09 -15.26
N GLY A 35 -7.59 -4.00 -16.02
CA GLY A 35 -8.59 -2.95 -15.72
C GLY A 35 -8.29 -2.01 -14.52
N PRO A 36 -8.72 -0.74 -14.52
CA PRO A 36 -8.02 0.29 -13.75
C PRO A 36 -8.52 0.43 -12.29
N ASN A 37 -7.61 0.31 -11.33
CA ASN A 37 -7.73 0.98 -10.03
C ASN A 37 -7.36 2.47 -10.23
N PRO A 38 -8.22 3.44 -9.91
CA PRO A 38 -8.06 4.85 -10.27
C PRO A 38 -6.84 5.56 -9.66
N ARG A 39 -6.18 5.02 -8.62
CA ARG A 39 -4.89 5.59 -8.11
C ARG A 39 -3.72 5.45 -9.08
N ARG A 40 -3.85 4.57 -10.07
CA ARG A 40 -2.89 4.32 -11.14
C ARG A 40 -2.74 5.50 -12.12
N LEU A 41 -3.65 6.48 -12.10
CA LEU A 41 -3.60 7.67 -12.95
C LEU A 41 -2.72 8.80 -12.40
N ALA A 42 -2.38 8.79 -11.10
CA ALA A 42 -1.56 9.86 -10.51
C ALA A 42 -0.13 9.91 -11.04
N PHE A 43 0.37 8.81 -11.63
CA PHE A 43 1.70 8.76 -12.23
C PHE A 43 1.75 9.26 -13.69
N ASN A 44 0.60 9.43 -14.36
CA ASN A 44 0.54 9.85 -15.77
C ASN A 44 0.82 11.35 -16.02
N ARG A 45 1.22 12.12 -15.00
CA ARG A 45 1.68 13.52 -15.22
C ARG A 45 3.12 13.58 -15.76
N HIS A 46 3.92 12.53 -15.60
CA HIS A 46 5.30 12.51 -16.13
C HIS A 46 5.38 12.34 -17.65
N ASP A 47 4.31 11.88 -18.31
CA ASP A 47 4.30 11.71 -19.77
C ASP A 47 4.20 13.04 -20.54
N GLN A 48 3.85 14.15 -19.89
CA GLN A 48 3.86 15.48 -20.55
C GLN A 48 5.22 16.19 -20.52
N ALA A 49 6.24 15.62 -19.87
CA ALA A 49 7.59 16.23 -19.84
C ALA A 49 8.43 15.93 -21.10
N HIS A 50 7.98 15.04 -21.98
CA HIS A 50 8.79 14.58 -23.13
C HIS A 50 8.69 15.46 -24.40
N GLN A 51 8.03 16.62 -24.37
CA GLN A 51 7.91 17.50 -25.54
C GLN A 51 8.61 18.87 -25.45
N VAL A 52 9.47 19.09 -24.45
CA VAL A 52 10.39 20.24 -24.43
C VAL A 52 11.80 19.74 -24.08
N MET A 53 12.45 19.09 -25.03
CA MET A 53 13.87 18.73 -24.92
C MET A 53 14.72 19.91 -25.40
N GLY A 54 15.14 20.74 -24.45
CA GLY A 54 16.13 21.79 -24.65
C GLY A 54 17.05 21.88 -23.43
N SER A 55 18.34 21.61 -23.65
CA SER A 55 19.48 21.73 -22.71
C SER A 55 19.69 20.61 -21.66
N PRO A 56 20.78 19.81 -21.77
CA PRO A 56 21.17 18.78 -20.80
C PRO A 56 21.71 19.28 -19.44
N ASP A 57 21.93 20.59 -19.25
CA ASP A 57 22.76 21.10 -18.14
C ASP A 57 21.97 21.63 -16.92
N LEU A 58 20.67 21.33 -16.78
CA LEU A 58 19.84 21.85 -15.68
C LEU A 58 19.24 20.78 -14.75
N TYR A 59 19.70 19.53 -14.85
CA TYR A 59 18.93 18.41 -14.33
C TYR A 59 18.98 18.17 -12.81
N ILE A 60 19.90 18.75 -12.04
CA ILE A 60 19.92 18.54 -10.57
C ILE A 60 20.59 19.73 -9.87
N SER A 61 19.84 20.73 -9.38
CA SER A 61 20.26 21.44 -8.14
C SER A 61 19.25 22.39 -7.47
N SER A 62 18.09 22.73 -8.05
CA SER A 62 17.30 23.87 -7.50
C SER A 62 15.80 23.67 -7.29
N SER A 63 15.23 22.52 -7.65
CA SER A 63 13.78 22.25 -7.51
C SER A 63 13.39 21.32 -6.35
N LEU A 64 14.34 20.82 -5.55
CA LEU A 64 14.07 19.90 -4.42
C LEU A 64 13.79 20.60 -3.08
N ASN A 65 13.81 21.94 -3.03
CA ASN A 65 13.49 22.71 -1.82
C ASN A 65 12.10 23.37 -1.88
N VAL A 66 11.20 22.84 -2.71
CA VAL A 66 9.79 23.25 -2.66
C VAL A 66 9.12 22.40 -1.59
N GLU A 67 9.02 22.96 -0.38
CA GLU A 67 8.13 22.40 0.64
C GLU A 67 6.74 22.23 0.03
N PRO A 68 6.13 21.04 0.10
CA PRO A 68 4.82 20.81 -0.48
C PRO A 68 3.80 21.69 0.24
N ASP A 69 2.87 22.25 -0.53
CA ASP A 69 1.71 22.94 0.04
C ASP A 69 1.01 22.00 1.04
N PRO A 70 0.86 22.40 2.33
CA PRO A 70 0.21 21.58 3.34
C PRO A 70 -1.15 21.05 2.90
N GLU A 71 -1.90 21.83 2.12
CA GLU A 71 -3.22 21.44 1.63
C GLU A 71 -3.13 20.22 0.69
N VAL A 72 -2.12 20.18 -0.18
CA VAL A 72 -1.88 19.05 -1.09
C VAL A 72 -1.50 17.79 -0.31
N VAL A 73 -0.70 17.93 0.75
CA VAL A 73 -0.33 16.80 1.62
C VAL A 73 -1.56 16.24 2.32
N VAL A 74 -2.41 17.09 2.87
CA VAL A 74 -3.66 16.67 3.54
C VAL A 74 -4.57 15.91 2.58
N GLN A 75 -4.79 16.45 1.38
CA GLN A 75 -5.62 15.80 0.35
C GLN A 75 -5.06 14.44 -0.09
N LEU A 76 -3.73 14.33 -0.21
CA LEU A 76 -3.08 13.06 -0.51
C LEU A 76 -3.27 12.05 0.64
N LEU A 77 -3.10 12.48 1.89
CA LEU A 77 -3.31 11.62 3.05
C LEU A 77 -4.75 11.14 3.16
N GLU A 78 -5.73 12.01 2.94
CA GLU A 78 -7.15 11.60 2.89
C GLU A 78 -7.40 10.55 1.82
N THR A 79 -6.83 10.76 0.62
CA THR A 79 -6.93 9.81 -0.50
C THR A 79 -6.24 8.48 -0.20
N LEU A 80 -5.17 8.46 0.60
CA LEU A 80 -4.50 7.22 0.99
C LEU A 80 -5.23 6.50 2.13
N VAL A 81 -5.77 7.22 3.10
CA VAL A 81 -6.46 6.63 4.26
C VAL A 81 -7.83 6.08 3.88
N THR A 82 -8.53 6.71 2.93
CA THR A 82 -9.88 6.33 2.52
C THR A 82 -9.88 5.57 1.19
N VAL A 83 -10.76 4.59 1.05
CA VAL A 83 -11.06 3.90 -0.22
C VAL A 83 -12.57 3.80 -0.33
N PRO A 84 -13.20 4.41 -1.34
CA PRO A 84 -14.63 4.22 -1.61
C PRO A 84 -14.96 2.73 -1.78
N ASP A 85 -16.10 2.29 -1.25
CA ASP A 85 -16.45 0.86 -1.23
C ASP A 85 -16.59 0.24 -2.64
N ASP A 86 -16.95 1.05 -3.62
CA ASP A 86 -17.05 0.70 -5.04
C ASP A 86 -15.70 0.66 -5.78
N GLU A 87 -14.63 1.19 -5.16
CA GLU A 87 -13.26 1.19 -5.69
C GLU A 87 -12.36 0.14 -5.02
N VAL A 88 -12.86 -0.61 -4.04
CA VAL A 88 -12.07 -1.63 -3.33
C VAL A 88 -11.68 -2.73 -4.32
N GLY A 89 -10.38 -2.84 -4.60
CA GLY A 89 -9.83 -3.88 -5.45
C GLY A 89 -9.73 -5.25 -4.78
N GLU A 90 -9.05 -6.17 -5.46
CA GLU A 90 -8.94 -7.58 -5.06
C GLU A 90 -7.82 -7.87 -4.03
N ILE A 91 -6.95 -6.89 -3.74
CA ILE A 91 -5.76 -7.09 -2.90
C ILE A 91 -5.98 -6.56 -1.49
N ALA A 92 -5.75 -7.43 -0.51
CA ALA A 92 -5.72 -7.09 0.90
C ALA A 92 -4.50 -7.71 1.59
N ILE A 93 -4.04 -7.10 2.69
CA ILE A 93 -3.00 -7.66 3.56
C ILE A 93 -3.62 -8.13 4.87
N CYS A 94 -3.21 -9.31 5.32
CA CYS A 94 -3.50 -9.83 6.64
C CYS A 94 -2.19 -9.91 7.46
N ALA A 95 -2.16 -9.33 8.65
CA ALA A 95 -0.96 -9.31 9.49
C ALA A 95 -1.30 -9.36 10.98
N SER A 96 -0.47 -10.06 11.76
CA SER A 96 -0.48 -9.98 13.23
C SER A 96 0.40 -8.84 13.69
N LEU A 97 0.01 -8.15 14.76
CA LEU A 97 0.79 -7.06 15.35
C LEU A 97 0.71 -7.06 16.88
N ARG A 98 1.69 -6.38 17.49
CA ARG A 98 1.67 -5.97 18.89
C ARG A 98 2.64 -4.80 19.09
N ASN A 99 2.16 -3.71 19.67
CA ASN A 99 2.99 -2.54 20.00
C ASN A 99 3.78 -1.98 18.81
N GLU A 100 3.09 -1.81 17.68
CA GLU A 100 3.65 -1.31 16.42
C GLU A 100 3.42 0.20 16.25
N GLY A 101 3.09 0.92 17.33
CA GLY A 101 2.71 2.31 17.25
C GLY A 101 3.79 3.15 16.57
N ARG A 102 5.06 2.84 16.79
CA ARG A 102 6.18 3.53 16.13
C ARG A 102 6.12 3.53 14.59
N PHE A 103 5.66 2.44 13.95
CA PHE A 103 5.82 2.22 12.51
C PHE A 103 4.51 1.96 11.76
N ILE A 104 3.40 1.71 12.47
CA ILE A 104 2.16 1.24 11.84
C ILE A 104 1.61 2.20 10.78
N VAL A 105 1.74 3.51 10.98
CA VAL A 105 1.24 4.52 10.02
C VAL A 105 2.05 4.51 8.73
N GLU A 106 3.37 4.48 8.84
CA GLU A 106 4.28 4.42 7.67
C GLU A 106 4.06 3.13 6.89
N TRP A 107 3.95 2.00 7.61
CA TRP A 107 3.70 0.70 7.00
C TRP A 107 2.36 0.67 6.25
N LEU A 108 1.29 1.22 6.83
CA LEU A 108 -0.01 1.32 6.15
C LEU A 108 0.10 2.20 4.90
N LEU A 109 0.64 3.42 5.01
CA LEU A 109 0.80 4.35 3.89
C LEU A 109 1.62 3.74 2.74
N TYR A 110 2.71 3.06 3.05
CA TYR A 110 3.56 2.39 2.07
C TYR A 110 2.75 1.41 1.22
N TYR A 111 2.00 0.50 1.84
CA TYR A 111 1.19 -0.47 1.11
C TYR A 111 -0.03 0.14 0.43
N ARG A 112 -0.58 1.24 0.94
CA ARG A 112 -1.61 2.02 0.24
C ARG A 112 -1.10 2.60 -1.08
N VAL A 113 0.12 3.13 -1.08
CA VAL A 113 0.76 3.64 -2.31
C VAL A 113 0.99 2.51 -3.31
N LEU A 114 1.28 1.30 -2.84
CA LEU A 114 1.41 0.10 -3.70
C LEU A 114 0.07 -0.47 -4.19
N GLY A 115 -1.07 0.08 -3.77
CA GLY A 115 -2.40 -0.32 -4.25
C GLY A 115 -3.11 -1.38 -3.39
N VAL A 116 -2.70 -1.59 -2.13
CA VAL A 116 -3.43 -2.46 -1.19
C VAL A 116 -4.63 -1.72 -0.64
N ASP A 117 -5.85 -2.21 -0.83
CA ASP A 117 -7.04 -1.44 -0.47
C ASP A 117 -7.60 -1.73 0.94
N ARG A 118 -7.35 -2.94 1.48
CA ARG A 118 -7.81 -3.34 2.82
C ARG A 118 -6.72 -4.03 3.63
N PHE A 119 -6.77 -3.81 4.95
CA PHE A 119 -5.92 -4.49 5.92
C PHE A 119 -6.76 -5.22 6.95
N TYR A 120 -6.42 -6.48 7.21
CA TYR A 120 -6.98 -7.28 8.29
C TYR A 120 -5.89 -7.49 9.33
N LEU A 121 -5.95 -6.72 10.41
CA LEU A 121 -4.93 -6.71 11.44
C LEU A 121 -5.37 -7.53 12.64
N TYR A 122 -4.46 -8.33 13.18
CA TYR A 122 -4.68 -9.20 14.32
C TYR A 122 -3.82 -8.73 15.48
N ASP A 123 -4.41 -7.99 16.42
CA ASP A 123 -3.71 -7.43 17.57
C ASP A 123 -3.77 -8.38 18.76
N SER A 124 -2.59 -8.80 19.21
CA SER A 124 -2.38 -9.72 20.33
C SER A 124 -2.32 -9.03 21.71
N GLY A 125 -2.79 -7.77 21.78
CA GLY A 125 -2.93 -7.03 23.03
C GLY A 125 -1.91 -5.91 23.15
N SER A 126 -1.91 -5.01 22.17
CA SER A 126 -1.11 -3.78 22.21
C SER A 126 -1.53 -2.89 23.39
N ASP A 127 -0.54 -2.35 24.09
CA ASP A 127 -0.65 -1.44 25.24
C ASP A 127 0.07 -0.10 25.03
N ASP A 128 0.63 0.12 23.84
CA ASP A 128 1.20 1.39 23.38
C ASP A 128 0.18 2.23 22.58
N ASP A 129 0.67 3.23 21.84
CA ASP A 129 -0.14 4.12 21.00
C ASP A 129 -0.58 3.51 19.65
N THR A 130 -0.40 2.20 19.44
CA THR A 130 -0.82 1.52 18.19
C THR A 130 -2.30 1.76 17.88
N LEU A 131 -3.18 1.57 18.87
CA LEU A 131 -4.63 1.69 18.66
C LEU A 131 -5.05 3.11 18.34
N GLU A 132 -4.39 4.10 18.94
CA GLU A 132 -4.63 5.52 18.69
C GLU A 132 -4.28 5.84 17.24
N LYS A 133 -3.11 5.40 16.79
CA LYS A 133 -2.62 5.59 15.41
C LYS A 133 -3.47 4.86 14.36
N LEU A 134 -4.10 3.74 14.72
CA LEU A 134 -5.02 3.03 13.83
C LEU A 134 -6.40 3.70 13.71
N GLN A 135 -6.79 4.60 14.62
CA GLN A 135 -8.16 5.16 14.63
C GLN A 135 -8.62 5.77 13.30
N PRO A 136 -7.82 6.57 12.57
CA PRO A 136 -8.24 7.13 11.28
C PRO A 136 -8.58 6.04 10.26
N TRP A 137 -7.80 4.96 10.24
CA TRP A 137 -7.93 3.84 9.32
C TRP A 137 -9.11 2.93 9.64
N LEU A 138 -9.39 2.74 10.94
CA LEU A 138 -10.55 2.01 11.42
C LEU A 138 -11.85 2.73 11.04
N ARG A 139 -11.87 4.06 11.25
CA ARG A 139 -13.02 4.90 10.87
C ARG A 139 -13.24 4.92 9.35
N ALA A 140 -12.17 4.99 8.57
CA ALA A 140 -12.22 4.91 7.11
C ALA A 140 -12.59 3.50 6.59
N GLY A 141 -12.57 2.49 7.46
CA GLY A 141 -12.87 1.10 7.12
C GLY A 141 -11.79 0.40 6.29
N THR A 142 -10.68 1.07 5.98
CA THR A 142 -9.51 0.49 5.28
C THR A 142 -8.76 -0.52 6.14
N VAL A 143 -8.81 -0.37 7.48
CA VAL A 143 -8.35 -1.39 8.43
C VAL A 143 -9.54 -2.04 9.10
N LYS A 144 -9.52 -3.38 9.19
CA LYS A 144 -10.37 -4.20 10.07
C LYS A 144 -9.46 -4.83 11.12
N LEU A 145 -9.71 -4.52 12.39
CA LEU A 145 -8.90 -5.00 13.50
C LEU A 145 -9.62 -6.12 14.25
N HIS A 146 -8.94 -7.25 14.41
CA HIS A 146 -9.33 -8.38 15.24
C HIS A 146 -8.43 -8.42 16.46
N ARG A 147 -9.01 -8.30 17.66
CA ARG A 147 -8.25 -8.38 18.91
C ARG A 147 -8.48 -9.72 19.57
N PHE A 148 -7.42 -10.31 20.09
CA PHE A 148 -7.51 -11.49 20.93
C PHE A 148 -6.57 -11.33 22.11
N ARG A 149 -7.01 -11.84 23.26
CA ARG A 149 -6.25 -11.86 24.51
C ARG A 149 -6.19 -13.32 24.95
N HIS A 150 -4.97 -13.83 25.11
CA HIS A 150 -4.74 -15.15 25.72
C HIS A 150 -4.95 -15.09 27.23
#